data_AF-K4IU75-F1
#
_entry.id   AF-K4IU75-F1
#
_cell.length_a   1.000
_cell.length_b   1.000
_cell.length_c   1.000
_cell.angle_alpha   90.00
_cell.angle_beta   90.00
_cell.angle_gamma   90.00
#
_symmetry.space_group_name_H-M   'P 1'
#
loop_
_entity.id
_entity.type
_entity.pdbx_description
1 polymer ?
#
loop_
_entity_poly.entity_id
_entity_poly.type
_entity_poly.pdbx_seq_one_letter_code
_entity_poly.pdbx_strand_id
1 'polypeptide(L)'
;MRALIKLVFLLILAGFLLGSYFKLYESDIIGERIIGISVLASAFILMPLFLAHRWKGKRLQDYTLTKENIDRINKLSDKSKEDNRKDKSSE
;
A
#
# COMPACT_ATOMS: atom_id res chain seq x y z
N MET A 1 -0.87 -5.46 -13.87
CA MET A 1 -0.14 -5.26 -12.59
C MET A 1 -0.66 -6.12 -11.44
N ARG A 2 -1.98 -6.28 -11.24
CA ARG A 2 -2.51 -7.16 -10.17
C ARG A 2 -1.99 -8.60 -10.26
N ALA A 3 -1.85 -9.15 -11.48
CA ALA A 3 -1.29 -10.48 -11.71
C ALA A 3 0.20 -10.60 -11.35
N LEU A 4 0.97 -9.53 -11.52
CA LEU A 4 2.42 -9.53 -11.28
C LEU A 4 2.72 -9.60 -9.77
N ILE A 5 1.95 -8.88 -8.96
CA ILE A 5 2.03 -9.02 -7.49
C ILE A 5 1.58 -10.40 -7.03
N LYS A 6 0.50 -10.95 -7.61
CA LYS A 6 0.08 -12.32 -7.29
C LYS A 6 1.15 -13.35 -7.66
N LEU A 7 1.83 -13.18 -8.79
CA LEU A 7 2.93 -14.03 -9.22
C LEU A 7 4.12 -13.95 -8.24
N VAL A 8 4.55 -12.75 -7.87
CA VAL A 8 5.65 -12.53 -6.92
C VAL A 8 5.30 -13.09 -5.53
N PHE A 9 4.07 -12.89 -5.08
CA PHE A 9 3.57 -13.46 -3.83
C PHE A 9 3.60 -14.99 -3.85
N LEU A 10 3.15 -15.61 -4.94
CA LEU A 10 3.18 -17.06 -5.12
C LEU A 10 4.63 -17.61 -5.10
N LEU A 11 5.56 -16.89 -5.73
CA LEU A 11 6.98 -17.24 -5.76
C LEU A 11 7.61 -17.21 -4.36
N ILE A 12 7.31 -16.18 -3.57
CA ILE A 12 7.78 -16.07 -2.18
C ILE A 12 7.16 -17.17 -1.31
N LEU A 13 5.87 -17.48 -1.51
CA LEU A 13 5.20 -18.56 -0.79
C LEU A 13 5.84 -19.92 -1.11
N ALA A 14 6.14 -20.19 -2.38
CA ALA A 14 6.87 -21.39 -2.79
C ALA A 14 8.28 -21.45 -2.19
N GLY A 15 9.01 -20.33 -2.16
CA GLY A 15 10.33 -20.23 -1.51
C GLY A 15 10.29 -20.53 -0.01
N PHE A 16 9.23 -20.07 0.68
CA PHE A 16 9.00 -20.37 2.09
C PHE A 16 8.73 -21.86 2.32
N LEU A 17 7.89 -22.47 1.49
CA LEU A 17 7.58 -23.90 1.56
C LEU A 17 8.83 -24.76 1.30
N LEU A 18 9.62 -24.42 0.27
CA LEU A 18 10.88 -25.09 -0.03
C LEU A 18 11.88 -24.93 1.12
N GLY A 19 12.04 -23.71 1.66
CA GLY A 19 12.91 -23.47 2.80
C GLY A 19 12.52 -24.26 4.04
N SER A 20 11.22 -24.34 4.33
CA SER A 20 10.69 -25.18 5.42
C SER A 20 10.93 -26.67 5.18
N TYR A 21 10.73 -27.15 3.95
CA TYR A 21 10.98 -28.55 3.60
C TYR A 21 12.46 -28.92 3.76
N PHE A 22 13.38 -28.09 3.28
CA PHE A 22 14.83 -28.31 3.44
C PHE A 22 15.27 -28.25 4.90
N LYS A 23 14.65 -27.38 5.71
CA LYS A 23 14.88 -27.33 7.16
C LYS A 23 14.50 -28.65 7.84
N LEU A 24 13.40 -29.28 7.40
CA LEU A 24 12.85 -30.49 8.01
C LEU A 24 13.57 -31.79 7.59
N TYR A 25 14.02 -31.91 6.33
CA TYR A 25 14.46 -33.19 5.76
C TYR A 25 15.97 -33.32 5.50
N GLU A 26 16.70 -32.22 5.37
CA GLU A 26 18.07 -32.24 4.83
C GLU A 26 19.08 -31.63 5.80
N SER A 27 19.01 -30.32 6.03
CA SER A 27 20.00 -29.61 6.84
C SER A 27 19.43 -28.30 7.36
N ASP A 28 19.42 -28.19 8.69
CA ASP A 28 18.83 -27.07 9.42
C ASP A 28 19.45 -25.73 9.00
N ILE A 29 20.78 -25.70 8.85
CA ILE A 29 21.56 -24.51 8.46
C ILE A 29 21.18 -23.99 7.06
N ILE A 30 20.97 -24.90 6.10
CA ILE A 30 20.62 -24.51 4.72
C ILE A 30 19.17 -24.05 4.65
N GLY A 31 18.27 -24.77 5.34
CA GLY A 31 16.86 -24.38 5.47
C GLY A 31 16.69 -23.00 6.08
N GLU A 32 17.38 -22.70 7.17
CA GLU A 32 17.33 -21.38 7.82
C GLU A 32 17.87 -20.26 6.92
N ARG A 33 18.94 -20.50 6.16
CA ARG A 33 19.45 -19.53 5.18
C ARG A 33 18.44 -19.24 4.07
N ILE A 34 17.80 -20.28 3.53
CA ILE A 34 16.80 -20.13 2.46
C ILE A 34 15.57 -19.36 2.98
N ILE A 35 15.12 -19.65 4.20
CA ILE A 35 14.01 -18.93 4.84
C ILE A 35 14.40 -17.47 5.07
N GLY A 36 15.58 -17.21 5.63
CA GLY A 36 16.08 -15.86 5.88
C GLY A 36 16.18 -15.02 4.59
N ILE A 37 16.73 -15.59 3.52
CA ILE A 37 16.80 -14.93 2.21
C ILE A 37 15.41 -14.70 1.63
N SER A 38 14.48 -15.66 1.76
CA SER A 38 13.10 -15.51 1.29
C SER A 38 12.35 -14.40 2.02
N VAL A 39 12.52 -14.30 3.35
CA VAL A 39 11.96 -13.20 4.16
C VAL A 39 12.55 -11.87 3.71
N LEU A 40 13.88 -11.79 3.56
CA LEU A 40 14.57 -10.56 3.15
C LEU A 40 14.14 -10.12 1.75
N ALA A 41 14.05 -11.05 0.81
CA ALA A 41 13.54 -10.81 -0.54
C ALA A 41 12.08 -10.34 -0.51
N SER A 42 11.24 -10.90 0.35
CA SER A 42 9.86 -10.41 0.51
C SER A 42 9.84 -8.97 1.02
N ALA A 43 10.65 -8.63 2.02
CA ALA A 43 10.70 -7.28 2.56
C ALA A 43 11.21 -6.28 1.51
N PHE A 44 12.26 -6.62 0.76
CA PHE A 44 12.86 -5.70 -0.21
C PHE A 44 12.17 -5.66 -1.56
N ILE A 45 11.47 -6.71 -2.00
CA ILE A 45 10.82 -6.76 -3.32
C ILE A 45 9.32 -6.53 -3.18
N LEU A 46 8.67 -7.27 -2.27
CA LEU A 46 7.23 -7.21 -2.12
C LEU A 46 6.79 -5.86 -1.58
N MET A 47 7.53 -5.26 -0.63
CA MET A 47 7.20 -3.95 -0.06
C MET A 47 7.21 -2.82 -1.11
N PRO A 48 8.29 -2.55 -1.87
CA PRO A 48 8.24 -1.48 -2.88
C PRO A 48 7.28 -1.80 -4.02
N LEU A 49 7.16 -3.06 -4.42
CA LEU A 49 6.22 -3.47 -5.46
C LEU A 49 4.76 -3.24 -5.02
N PHE A 50 4.46 -3.55 -3.76
CA PHE A 50 3.15 -3.30 -3.15
C PHE A 50 2.85 -1.81 -3.11
N LEU A 51 3.81 -0.98 -2.68
CA LEU A 51 3.66 0.46 -2.60
C LEU A 51 3.42 1.09 -3.98
N ALA A 52 4.22 0.72 -4.98
CA ALA A 52 4.08 1.18 -6.36
C ALA A 52 2.72 0.79 -6.96
N HIS A 53 2.22 -0.41 -6.66
CA HIS A 53 0.90 -0.83 -7.11
C HIS A 53 -0.24 -0.11 -6.40
N ARG A 54 -0.14 0.09 -5.09
CA ARG A 54 -1.14 0.79 -4.29
C ARG A 54 -1.23 2.27 -4.68
N TRP A 55 -0.12 2.88 -5.10
CA TRP A 55 -0.07 4.26 -5.57
C TRP A 55 -0.63 4.49 -6.96
N LYS A 56 -0.98 3.44 -7.71
CA LYS A 56 -1.57 3.57 -9.05
C LYS A 56 -3.02 4.06 -8.99
N GLY A 57 -3.21 5.37 -8.83
CA GLY A 57 -4.51 6.04 -8.88
C GLY A 57 -4.74 7.10 -7.81
N LYS A 58 -3.84 7.22 -6.83
CA LYS A 58 -3.87 8.34 -5.87
C LYS A 58 -2.85 9.37 -6.31
N ARG A 59 -3.32 10.52 -6.81
CA ARG A 59 -2.44 11.66 -7.09
C ARG A 59 -1.90 12.10 -5.74
N LEU A 60 -0.60 11.96 -5.49
CA LEU A 60 0.05 12.43 -4.26
C LEU A 60 -0.32 13.90 -3.96
N GLN A 61 -0.51 14.68 -5.03
CA GLN A 61 -0.94 16.07 -5.03
C GLN A 61 -2.30 16.31 -4.36
N ASP A 62 -3.25 15.36 -4.42
CA ASP A 62 -4.56 15.52 -3.78
C ASP A 62 -4.47 15.36 -2.24
N TYR A 63 -3.36 14.78 -1.76
CA TYR A 63 -3.08 14.57 -0.33
C TYR A 63 -2.07 15.57 0.24
N THR A 64 -1.51 16.44 -0.61
CA THR A 64 -0.61 17.51 -0.19
C THR A 64 -1.42 18.78 0.09
N LEU A 65 -1.03 19.50 1.15
CA LEU A 65 -1.51 20.85 1.47
C LEU A 65 -0.94 21.88 0.49
N THR A 66 -1.25 21.73 -0.79
CA THR A 66 -0.97 22.74 -1.80
C THR A 66 -1.94 23.91 -1.63
N LYS A 67 -1.50 25.13 -1.93
CA LYS A 67 -2.33 26.34 -1.84
C LYS A 67 -3.69 26.17 -2.51
N GLU A 68 -3.74 25.57 -3.71
CA GLU A 68 -4.98 25.24 -4.43
C GLU A 68 -5.96 24.32 -3.67
N ASN A 69 -5.45 23.33 -2.93
CA ASN A 69 -6.30 22.42 -2.16
C ASN A 69 -6.83 23.09 -0.89
N ILE A 70 -6.01 23.91 -0.23
CA ILE A 70 -6.42 24.72 0.92
C ILE A 70 -7.52 25.71 0.50
N ASP A 71 -7.32 26.40 -0.62
CA ASP A 71 -8.31 27.35 -1.15
C ASP A 71 -9.63 26.67 -1.55
N ARG A 72 -9.57 25.44 -2.08
CA ARG A 72 -10.77 24.63 -2.34
C ARG A 72 -11.52 24.28 -1.06
N ILE A 73 -10.82 23.86 0.01
CA ILE A 73 -11.44 23.53 1.30
C ILE A 73 -12.10 24.77 1.92
N ASN A 74 -11.40 25.91 1.90
CA ASN A 74 -11.91 27.17 2.42
C ASN A 74 -13.19 27.61 1.70
N LYS A 75 -13.19 27.60 0.35
CA LYS A 75 -14.38 27.92 -0.45
C LYS A 75 -15.56 26.98 -0.18
N LEU A 76 -15.30 25.67 0.00
CA LEU A 76 -16.35 24.71 0.36
C LEU A 76 -16.95 25.05 1.73
N SER A 77 -16.11 25.39 2.71
CA SER A 77 -16.54 25.77 4.06
C SER A 77 -17.40 27.04 4.08
N ASP A 78 -17.04 28.05 3.29
CA ASP A 78 -17.78 29.31 3.19
C ASP A 78 -19.13 29.09 2.51
N LYS A 79 -19.16 28.30 1.43
CA LYS A 79 -20.41 27.96 0.74
C LYS A 79 -21.40 27.23 1.66
N SER A 80 -20.91 26.28 2.47
CA SER A 80 -21.76 25.55 3.43
C SER A 80 -22.29 26.42 4.58
N LYS A 81 -21.57 27.48 4.98
CA LYS A 81 -22.06 28.45 5.97
C LYS A 81 -23.15 29.35 5.38
N GLU A 82 -23.03 29.70 4.11
CA GLU A 82 -24.01 30.55 3.45
C GLU A 82 -25.32 29.79 3.16
N ASP A 83 -25.25 28.52 2.76
CA ASP A 83 -26.43 27.65 2.61
C ASP A 83 -27.19 27.49 3.94
N ASN A 84 -26.46 27.22 5.04
CA ASN A 84 -27.07 27.10 6.38
C ASN A 84 -27.73 28.40 6.86
N ARG A 85 -27.25 29.58 6.44
CA ARG A 85 -27.87 30.86 6.79
C ARG A 85 -29.12 31.13 5.98
N LYS A 86 -29.17 30.70 4.71
CA LYS A 86 -30.35 30.86 3.86
C LYS A 86 -31.49 29.98 4.33
N ASP A 87 -31.18 28.72 4.67
CA ASP A 87 -32.17 27.75 5.18
C ASP A 87 -32.89 28.27 6.44
N LYS A 88 -32.12 28.76 7.43
CA LYS A 88 -32.64 29.39 8.67
C LYS A 88 -33.40 30.70 8.49
N SER A 89 -33.30 31.35 7.34
CA SER A 89 -34.00 32.61 7.06
C SER A 89 -35.31 32.39 6.29
N SER A 90 -35.58 31.16 5.86
CA SER A 90 -36.80 30.74 5.15
C SER A 90 -37.79 29.95 6.02
N GLU A 91 -37.42 29.62 7.25
CA GLU A 91 -38.33 29.18 8.33
C GLU A 91 -38.87 30.37 9.14
#